data_AF-A0A0T1T6W3-F1
#
_entry.id   AF-A0A0T1T6W3-F1
#
_cell.length_a   1.000
_cell.length_b   1.000
_cell.length_c   1.000
_cell.angle_alpha   90.00
_cell.angle_beta   90.00
_cell.angle_gamma   90.00
#
_symmetry.space_group_name_H-M   'P 1'
#
loop_
_entity.id
_entity.type
_entity.pdbx_description
1 polymer ?
#
loop_
_entity_poly.entity_id
_entity_poly.type
_entity_poly.pdbx_seq_one_letter_code
_entity_poly.pdbx_strand_id
1 'polypeptide(L)'
;MVPAAPGAAARVWADLSGRGLATRAGADTIAALQQSAGNAALSRTMNAVDGVRGSGPTGSTPQVVQRIGTVPGGSYPTHREEGDRGPHFMEQEQEARVVAGSGATLGPPGVPERIRFPAREVKPAEAGLRVANDGTLAVLDKDEPKEFYAVQQVVDNANASLDASGSIVRLALQGRSITVGGRRLTRVQPVLAQQAQQSASEEFVSLVRSTCITVACKLMGSSRDKTSRVVLGGGAGGFDITPGSDSDPRISSLAGQIASSPDGGLDVPGAVEAAGARDRAAPDNGRVYGEAVRNGGRDGTAARLGVNQHAAPGVGEGFAIFSMAAEDQRDHSVQPPAARGDNVWGYHFAAVVASSLDGSCRVTLENYARNDFDRVAREELYDTLYQRAKKSGGWFSSVSALQETDDQQAFKKKFDDVMRRLCTDPAIRDIQGLPRRRLQEDFEDHTGRAWFFRVYGGGPGESFHEQQSASGYFNNPLTVRVARP
;
A
#
# COMPACT_ATOMS: atom_id res chain seq x y z
N MET A 1 -43.92 16.26 22.58
CA MET A 1 -43.01 15.95 21.45
C MET A 1 -42.33 17.24 21.03
N VAL A 2 -41.04 17.38 21.29
CA VAL A 2 -40.23 18.52 20.84
C VAL A 2 -39.47 18.06 19.60
N PRO A 3 -39.50 18.78 18.46
CA PRO A 3 -38.77 18.36 17.27
C PRO A 3 -37.27 18.47 17.52
N ALA A 4 -36.54 17.41 17.16
CA ALA A 4 -35.09 17.36 17.24
C ALA A 4 -34.48 18.47 16.36
N ALA A 5 -33.55 19.22 16.94
CA ALA A 5 -32.85 20.26 16.22
C ALA A 5 -31.94 19.65 15.14
N PRO A 6 -31.87 20.25 13.93
CA PRO A 6 -30.97 19.76 12.89
C PRO A 6 -29.51 19.81 13.35
N GLY A 7 -28.78 18.73 13.06
CA GLY A 7 -27.36 18.58 13.39
C GLY A 7 -26.48 19.66 12.74
N ALA A 8 -25.31 19.89 13.31
CA ALA A 8 -24.41 20.99 12.94
C ALA A 8 -24.11 21.06 11.43
N ALA A 9 -23.99 19.92 10.74
CA ALA A 9 -23.79 19.85 9.29
C ALA A 9 -24.95 20.47 8.48
N ALA A 10 -26.20 20.25 8.89
CA ALA A 10 -27.38 20.81 8.24
C ALA A 10 -27.51 22.32 8.47
N ARG A 11 -27.06 22.83 9.62
CA ARG A 11 -27.02 24.28 9.90
C ARG A 11 -25.95 24.99 9.08
N VAL A 12 -24.76 24.41 8.99
CA VAL A 12 -23.67 24.94 8.14
C VAL A 12 -24.09 24.98 6.68
N TRP A 13 -24.80 23.95 6.19
CA TRP A 13 -25.30 23.92 4.81
C TRP A 13 -26.44 24.91 4.54
N ALA A 14 -27.37 25.10 5.48
CA ALA A 14 -28.44 26.10 5.37
C ALA A 14 -27.88 27.54 5.33
N ASP A 15 -26.83 27.83 6.10
CA ASP A 15 -26.19 29.14 6.13
C ASP A 15 -25.33 29.41 4.86
N LEU A 16 -24.74 28.35 4.28
CA LEU A 16 -23.97 28.43 3.02
C LEU A 16 -24.85 28.51 1.77
N SER A 17 -25.97 27.80 1.75
CA SER A 17 -26.94 27.81 0.64
C SER A 17 -27.79 29.08 0.62
N GLY A 18 -28.16 29.62 1.79
CA GLY A 18 -28.90 30.88 1.91
C GLY A 18 -28.11 32.13 1.44
N ARG A 19 -26.78 32.06 1.38
CA ARG A 19 -25.90 33.18 0.97
C ARG A 19 -25.35 33.10 -0.45
N GLY A 20 -25.79 32.12 -1.25
CA GLY A 20 -25.28 31.95 -2.63
C GLY A 20 -23.78 31.61 -2.69
N LEU A 21 -23.20 31.04 -1.62
CA LEU A 21 -21.79 30.68 -1.55
C LEU A 21 -21.50 29.27 -2.12
N ALA A 22 -22.53 28.43 -2.31
CA ALA A 22 -22.37 27.12 -2.93
C ALA A 22 -21.85 27.19 -4.38
N THR A 23 -22.09 28.29 -5.10
CA THR A 23 -21.54 28.56 -6.43
C THR A 23 -20.17 29.26 -6.41
N ARG A 24 -19.63 29.56 -5.21
CA ARG A 24 -18.32 30.20 -4.98
C ARG A 24 -17.44 29.44 -3.99
N ALA A 25 -17.75 28.19 -3.69
CA ALA A 25 -16.90 27.37 -2.83
C ALA A 25 -15.55 27.16 -3.55
N GLY A 26 -14.48 27.80 -3.05
CA GLY A 26 -13.13 27.60 -3.57
C GLY A 26 -12.64 26.17 -3.29
N ALA A 27 -11.54 25.77 -3.94
CA ALA A 27 -10.94 24.45 -3.76
C ALA A 27 -10.69 24.11 -2.28
N ASP A 28 -10.38 25.10 -1.44
CA ASP A 28 -10.16 24.94 0.00
C ASP A 28 -11.44 24.65 0.79
N THR A 29 -12.59 25.18 0.35
CA THR A 29 -13.89 24.86 0.97
C THR A 29 -14.30 23.43 0.60
N ILE A 30 -14.09 23.03 -0.65
CA ILE A 30 -14.34 21.66 -1.11
C ILE A 30 -13.37 20.69 -0.43
N ALA A 31 -12.11 21.07 -0.22
CA ALA A 31 -11.13 20.34 0.57
C ALA A 31 -11.60 20.03 2.00
N ALA A 32 -12.06 21.07 2.69
CA ALA A 32 -12.56 20.94 4.06
C ALA A 32 -13.82 20.06 4.11
N LEU A 33 -14.68 20.14 3.09
CA LEU A 33 -15.83 19.25 2.92
C LEU A 33 -15.42 17.80 2.62
N GLN A 34 -14.42 17.55 1.77
CA GLN A 34 -13.86 16.21 1.53
C GLN A 34 -13.34 15.59 2.83
N GLN A 35 -12.57 16.36 3.60
CA GLN A 35 -12.01 15.92 4.87
C GLN A 35 -13.06 15.65 5.95
N SER A 36 -14.20 16.34 5.91
CA SER A 36 -15.23 16.23 6.96
C SER A 36 -16.41 15.31 6.60
N ALA A 37 -16.80 15.26 5.34
CA ALA A 37 -17.94 14.50 4.84
C ALA A 37 -17.56 13.30 3.97
N GLY A 38 -16.27 13.14 3.66
CA GLY A 38 -15.76 12.00 2.92
C GLY A 38 -16.03 12.05 1.41
N ASN A 39 -15.16 11.35 0.69
CA ASN A 39 -15.16 11.31 -0.77
C ASN A 39 -16.43 10.71 -1.37
N ALA A 40 -17.00 9.71 -0.71
CA ALA A 40 -18.21 9.04 -1.16
C ALA A 40 -19.44 9.95 -1.03
N ALA A 41 -19.58 10.68 0.09
CA ALA A 41 -20.70 11.61 0.26
C ALA A 41 -20.58 12.81 -0.69
N LEU A 42 -19.38 13.34 -0.87
CA LEU A 42 -19.16 14.43 -1.82
C LEU A 42 -19.47 14.02 -3.26
N SER A 43 -19.01 12.83 -3.69
CA SER A 43 -19.32 12.28 -5.01
C SER A 43 -20.83 12.16 -5.24
N ARG A 44 -21.59 11.72 -4.23
CA ARG A 44 -23.06 11.64 -4.32
C ARG A 44 -23.70 13.02 -4.46
N THR A 45 -23.27 13.99 -3.65
CA THR A 45 -23.81 15.36 -3.72
C THR A 45 -23.53 15.98 -5.08
N MET A 46 -22.33 15.76 -5.64
CA MET A 46 -21.97 16.26 -6.96
C MET A 46 -22.80 15.61 -8.08
N ASN A 47 -22.94 14.27 -8.06
CA ASN A 47 -23.76 13.55 -9.04
C ASN A 47 -25.26 13.88 -8.94
N ALA A 48 -25.77 14.20 -7.74
CA ALA A 48 -27.16 14.61 -7.54
C ALA A 48 -27.47 16.02 -8.07
N VAL A 49 -26.48 16.92 -8.09
CA VAL A 49 -26.63 18.28 -8.63
C VAL A 49 -26.69 18.27 -10.17
N ASP A 50 -25.92 17.39 -10.80
CA ASP A 50 -25.93 17.22 -12.27
C ASP A 50 -27.21 16.55 -12.80
N GLY A 51 -27.90 15.76 -11.97
CA GLY A 51 -29.15 15.10 -12.35
C GLY A 51 -30.40 16.00 -12.39
N VAL A 52 -30.32 17.26 -11.96
CA VAL A 52 -31.51 18.12 -11.74
C VAL A 52 -31.57 19.37 -12.64
N ARG A 53 -30.57 19.66 -13.48
CA ARG A 53 -30.57 20.89 -14.31
C ARG A 53 -30.52 20.64 -15.81
N GLY A 54 -31.68 20.76 -16.44
CA GLY A 54 -31.83 21.02 -17.86
C GLY A 54 -31.30 22.40 -18.25
N SER A 55 -30.50 22.42 -19.32
CA SER A 55 -30.25 23.50 -20.29
C SER A 55 -30.36 24.96 -19.79
N GLY A 56 -29.25 25.51 -19.32
CA GLY A 56 -29.00 26.95 -19.27
C GLY A 56 -27.49 27.24 -19.38
N PRO A 57 -27.04 28.14 -20.28
CA PRO A 57 -25.62 28.42 -20.44
C PRO A 57 -25.21 29.49 -19.42
N THR A 58 -24.48 29.07 -18.39
CA THR A 58 -23.56 29.82 -17.51
C THR A 58 -23.69 29.30 -16.09
N GLY A 59 -22.72 28.53 -15.64
CA GLY A 59 -22.67 28.06 -14.26
C GLY A 59 -21.54 27.08 -14.10
N SER A 60 -20.45 27.53 -13.48
CA SER A 60 -19.29 26.74 -13.08
C SER A 60 -19.72 25.36 -12.57
N THR A 61 -19.35 24.32 -13.31
CA THR A 61 -19.43 22.93 -12.84
C THR A 61 -18.67 22.85 -11.51
N PRO A 62 -19.29 22.32 -10.43
CA PRO A 62 -18.60 22.11 -9.17
C PRO A 62 -17.40 21.20 -9.42
N GLN A 63 -16.18 21.75 -9.34
CA GLN A 63 -14.97 20.97 -9.55
C GLN A 63 -14.78 20.01 -8.39
N VAL A 64 -14.87 18.71 -8.66
CA VAL A 64 -14.27 17.68 -7.81
C VAL A 64 -12.80 18.06 -7.64
N VAL A 65 -12.37 18.36 -6.41
CA VAL A 65 -10.95 18.64 -6.16
C VAL A 65 -10.21 17.31 -6.20
N GLN A 66 -9.69 16.97 -7.38
CA GLN A 66 -8.66 15.95 -7.55
C GLN A 66 -7.35 16.50 -6.96
N ARG A 67 -6.67 15.70 -6.14
CA ARG A 67 -5.34 16.02 -5.60
C ARG A 67 -4.24 15.46 -6.47
N ILE A 68 -4.55 14.52 -7.35
CA ILE A 68 -3.59 13.88 -8.23
C ILE A 68 -4.00 14.14 -9.66
N GLY A 69 -3.23 14.97 -10.37
CA GLY A 69 -3.38 15.19 -11.80
C GLY A 69 -2.57 14.19 -12.61
N THR A 70 -3.06 13.82 -13.80
CA THR A 70 -2.29 13.05 -14.78
C THR A 70 -1.61 13.99 -15.77
N VAL A 71 -0.31 13.80 -15.98
CA VAL A 71 0.51 14.55 -16.94
C VAL A 71 1.02 13.58 -18.00
N PRO A 72 0.69 13.78 -19.29
CA PRO A 72 1.14 12.90 -20.38
C PRO A 72 2.66 12.86 -20.52
N GLY A 73 3.19 11.72 -21.00
CA GLY A 73 4.60 11.61 -21.37
C GLY A 73 5.03 12.65 -22.41
N GLY A 74 6.26 13.15 -22.28
CA GLY A 74 6.84 14.16 -23.18
C GLY A 74 6.31 15.58 -23.01
N SER A 75 5.31 15.80 -22.14
CA SER A 75 4.74 17.14 -21.89
C SER A 75 5.51 17.98 -20.86
N TYR A 76 6.59 17.43 -20.29
CA TYR A 76 7.40 18.06 -19.27
C TYR A 76 8.88 18.08 -19.67
N PRO A 77 9.63 19.14 -19.32
CA PRO A 77 11.08 19.18 -19.53
C PRO A 77 11.81 18.14 -18.69
N THR A 78 12.87 17.57 -19.26
CA THR A 78 13.81 16.68 -18.58
C THR A 78 15.17 17.33 -18.48
N HIS A 79 15.83 17.20 -17.32
CA HIS A 79 17.12 17.83 -17.04
C HIS A 79 18.17 16.79 -16.68
N ARG A 80 19.38 17.00 -17.18
CA ARG A 80 20.55 16.20 -16.83
C ARG A 80 21.66 17.13 -16.36
N GLU A 81 22.18 16.88 -15.17
CA GLU A 81 23.34 17.56 -14.63
C GLU A 81 24.63 16.76 -14.82
N GLU A 82 25.75 17.47 -14.72
CA GLU A 82 27.06 16.84 -14.72
C GLU A 82 27.20 15.94 -13.48
N GLY A 83 27.50 14.66 -13.69
CA GLY A 83 27.54 13.65 -12.63
C GLY A 83 26.27 12.81 -12.49
N ASP A 84 25.16 13.18 -13.13
CA ASP A 84 23.95 12.35 -13.15
C ASP A 84 24.24 10.99 -13.79
N ARG A 85 23.91 9.93 -13.06
CA ARG A 85 23.99 8.53 -13.52
C ARG A 85 22.61 7.92 -13.61
N GLY A 86 22.48 6.97 -14.52
CA GLY A 86 21.24 6.22 -14.74
C GLY A 86 20.24 6.94 -15.65
N PRO A 87 19.06 6.33 -15.87
CA PRO A 87 18.01 6.83 -16.74
C PRO A 87 17.14 7.90 -16.05
N HIS A 88 16.24 8.54 -16.80
CA HIS A 88 15.18 9.33 -16.17
C HIS A 88 14.23 8.39 -15.43
N PHE A 89 13.53 7.54 -16.16
CA PHE A 89 12.50 6.66 -15.61
C PHE A 89 12.90 5.20 -15.74
N MET A 90 12.48 4.39 -14.77
CA MET A 90 12.59 2.95 -14.76
C MET A 90 11.23 2.32 -14.54
N GLU A 91 10.95 1.33 -15.36
CA GLU A 91 9.83 0.42 -15.19
C GLU A 91 10.38 -0.96 -14.93
N GLN A 92 9.70 -1.68 -14.06
CA GLN A 92 9.97 -3.08 -13.82
C GLN A 92 9.12 -3.90 -14.80
N GLU A 93 9.75 -4.74 -15.61
CA GLU A 93 9.00 -5.66 -16.46
C GLU A 93 8.14 -6.60 -15.61
N GLN A 94 6.93 -6.91 -16.09
CA GLN A 94 5.97 -7.76 -15.37
C GLN A 94 6.32 -9.26 -15.44
N GLU A 95 7.05 -9.66 -16.49
CA GLU A 95 7.46 -11.04 -16.71
C GLU A 95 8.77 -11.36 -15.97
N ALA A 96 8.71 -12.37 -15.12
CA ALA A 96 9.89 -12.96 -14.51
C ALA A 96 10.68 -13.75 -15.56
N ARG A 97 12.01 -13.74 -15.46
CA ARG A 97 12.89 -14.56 -16.29
C ARG A 97 13.89 -15.28 -15.40
N VAL A 98 14.06 -16.59 -15.63
CA VAL A 98 15.21 -17.30 -15.10
C VAL A 98 16.45 -16.89 -15.90
N VAL A 99 17.38 -16.19 -15.28
CA VAL A 99 18.65 -15.78 -15.88
C VAL A 99 19.79 -16.58 -15.26
N ALA A 100 20.77 -16.93 -16.10
CA ALA A 100 22.05 -17.43 -15.62
C ALA A 100 22.92 -16.25 -15.18
N GLY A 101 23.37 -16.24 -13.94
CA GLY A 101 24.29 -15.24 -13.41
C GLY A 101 25.61 -15.29 -14.18
N SER A 102 26.03 -14.17 -14.75
CA SER A 102 27.40 -14.00 -15.21
C SER A 102 28.30 -14.09 -13.99
N GLY A 103 29.19 -15.09 -13.92
CA GLY A 103 29.99 -15.46 -12.75
C GLY A 103 31.02 -14.42 -12.25
N ALA A 104 30.76 -13.11 -12.39
CA ALA A 104 31.69 -12.04 -12.07
C ALA A 104 31.22 -11.05 -10.98
N THR A 105 29.98 -11.10 -10.48
CA THR A 105 29.57 -10.17 -9.41
C THR A 105 28.65 -10.82 -8.38
N LEU A 106 29.24 -11.05 -7.20
CA LEU A 106 28.61 -11.12 -5.87
C LEU A 106 27.56 -12.22 -5.63
N GLY A 107 27.70 -13.39 -6.27
CA GLY A 107 26.81 -14.54 -6.07
C GLY A 107 27.45 -15.78 -5.44
N PRO A 108 26.66 -16.71 -4.85
CA PRO A 108 27.12 -18.06 -4.53
C PRO A 108 27.75 -18.76 -5.72
N PRO A 109 29.00 -19.22 -5.62
CA PRO A 109 29.49 -20.25 -6.50
C PRO A 109 28.61 -21.50 -6.32
N GLY A 110 27.89 -21.92 -7.37
CA GLY A 110 27.14 -23.19 -7.39
C GLY A 110 25.69 -23.12 -7.91
N VAL A 111 25.03 -21.96 -7.85
CA VAL A 111 23.67 -21.76 -8.40
C VAL A 111 23.69 -20.57 -9.37
N PRO A 112 23.96 -20.79 -10.67
CA PRO A 112 23.90 -19.72 -11.66
C PRO A 112 22.45 -19.26 -11.91
N GLU A 113 21.43 -20.07 -11.69
CA GLU A 113 20.04 -19.73 -12.03
C GLU A 113 19.38 -18.78 -11.03
N ARG A 114 18.78 -17.71 -11.53
CA ARG A 114 18.14 -16.67 -10.71
C ARG A 114 16.87 -16.18 -11.37
N ILE A 115 15.82 -15.92 -10.59
CA ILE A 115 14.64 -15.21 -11.10
C ILE A 115 14.98 -13.73 -11.15
N ARG A 116 14.80 -13.07 -12.29
CA ARG A 116 14.83 -11.60 -12.37
C ARG A 116 13.60 -11.09 -13.05
N PHE A 117 13.08 -9.99 -12.53
CA PHE A 117 12.26 -9.09 -13.32
C PHE A 117 13.24 -8.07 -13.93
N PRO A 118 13.40 -8.00 -15.25
CA PRO A 118 14.27 -7.00 -15.87
C PRO A 118 13.73 -5.59 -15.65
N ALA A 119 14.58 -4.66 -15.23
CA ALA A 119 14.21 -3.25 -15.22
C ALA A 119 14.53 -2.66 -16.60
N ARG A 120 13.60 -1.86 -17.13
CA ARG A 120 13.70 -1.21 -18.44
C ARG A 120 13.66 0.30 -18.26
N GLU A 121 14.54 1.01 -18.97
CA GLU A 121 14.45 2.46 -19.08
C GLU A 121 13.17 2.86 -19.83
N VAL A 122 12.37 3.74 -19.24
CA VAL A 122 11.22 4.36 -19.89
C VAL A 122 11.64 5.71 -20.43
N LYS A 123 11.36 5.94 -21.72
CA LYS A 123 11.67 7.22 -22.35
C LYS A 123 10.71 8.30 -21.83
N PRO A 124 11.15 9.57 -21.71
CA PRO A 124 10.28 10.66 -21.26
C PRO A 124 8.96 10.78 -22.04
N ALA A 125 8.99 10.53 -23.36
CA ALA A 125 7.81 10.55 -24.22
C ALA A 125 6.74 9.48 -23.84
N GLU A 126 7.15 8.39 -23.19
CA GLU A 126 6.30 7.26 -22.80
C GLU A 126 5.95 7.30 -21.29
N ALA A 127 6.60 8.18 -20.53
CA ALA A 127 6.47 8.26 -19.08
C ALA A 127 5.35 9.22 -18.67
N GLY A 128 4.10 8.74 -18.68
CA GLY A 128 2.99 9.45 -18.01
C GLY A 128 3.26 9.59 -16.52
N LEU A 129 2.79 10.67 -15.88
CA LEU A 129 2.99 10.95 -14.46
C LEU A 129 1.67 11.21 -13.75
N ARG A 130 1.56 10.71 -12.51
CA ARG A 130 0.58 11.12 -11.51
C ARG A 130 1.23 12.13 -10.58
N VAL A 131 0.69 13.34 -10.52
CA VAL A 131 1.34 14.52 -9.92
C VAL A 131 0.44 15.09 -8.84
N ALA A 132 1.00 15.34 -7.65
CA ALA A 132 0.26 16.08 -6.63
C ALA A 132 -0.13 17.47 -7.14
N ASN A 133 -1.31 17.94 -6.77
CA ASN A 133 -1.86 19.25 -7.13
C ASN A 133 -0.95 20.43 -6.75
N ASP A 134 -0.19 20.31 -5.66
CA ASP A 134 0.79 21.32 -5.23
C ASP A 134 2.10 21.29 -6.07
N GLY A 135 2.23 20.30 -6.95
CA GLY A 135 3.35 20.05 -7.85
C GLY A 135 4.62 19.59 -7.16
N THR A 136 4.58 19.21 -5.88
CA THR A 136 5.78 18.92 -5.08
C THR A 136 6.25 17.48 -5.17
N LEU A 137 5.39 16.58 -5.63
CA LEU A 137 5.72 15.19 -5.92
C LEU A 137 5.02 14.66 -7.18
N ALA A 138 5.64 13.68 -7.81
CA ALA A 138 5.09 12.94 -8.94
C ALA A 138 5.52 11.46 -8.89
N VAL A 139 4.68 10.56 -9.36
CA VAL A 139 4.95 9.14 -9.52
C VAL A 139 4.67 8.75 -10.97
N LEU A 140 5.40 7.79 -11.51
CA LEU A 140 5.13 7.27 -12.85
C LEU A 140 3.71 6.66 -12.90
N ASP A 141 2.93 7.00 -13.93
CA ASP A 141 1.57 6.49 -14.15
C ASP A 141 1.61 5.09 -14.78
N LYS A 142 2.12 4.16 -13.99
CA LYS A 142 2.36 2.76 -14.32
C LYS A 142 2.09 1.89 -13.11
N ASP A 143 1.93 0.60 -13.35
CA ASP A 143 1.86 -0.38 -12.28
C ASP A 143 3.23 -0.50 -11.59
N GLU A 144 3.23 -0.53 -10.26
CA GLU A 144 4.41 -0.78 -9.41
C GLU A 144 5.66 0.08 -9.73
N PRO A 145 5.55 1.43 -9.74
CA PRO A 145 6.66 2.31 -10.09
C PRO A 145 7.80 2.22 -9.07
N LYS A 146 9.04 2.22 -9.55
CA LYS A 146 10.27 2.03 -8.74
C LYS A 146 10.93 3.31 -8.28
N GLU A 147 10.33 4.43 -8.62
CA GLU A 147 10.73 5.73 -8.11
C GLU A 147 9.52 6.63 -8.01
N PHE A 148 9.72 7.71 -7.27
CA PHE A 148 8.91 8.91 -7.40
C PHE A 148 9.85 10.10 -7.58
N TYR A 149 9.30 11.27 -7.84
CA TYR A 149 10.01 12.51 -8.03
C TYR A 149 9.50 13.50 -7.03
N ALA A 150 10.40 14.26 -6.42
CA ALA A 150 10.00 15.29 -5.47
C ALA A 150 10.96 16.47 -5.44
N VAL A 151 10.50 17.57 -4.87
CA VAL A 151 11.38 18.66 -4.44
C VAL A 151 12.20 18.24 -3.21
N GLN A 152 13.37 18.86 -3.02
CA GLN A 152 14.25 18.59 -1.88
C GLN A 152 13.52 18.64 -0.53
N GLN A 153 12.67 19.65 -0.32
CA GLN A 153 11.96 19.84 0.94
C GLN A 153 11.02 18.68 1.32
N VAL A 154 10.43 17.98 0.34
CA VAL A 154 9.61 16.78 0.60
C VAL A 154 10.48 15.67 1.16
N VAL A 155 11.68 15.47 0.59
CA VAL A 155 12.64 14.45 1.03
C VAL A 155 13.21 14.77 2.40
N ASP A 156 13.50 16.04 2.68
CA ASP A 156 13.99 16.48 3.99
C ASP A 156 12.95 16.25 5.09
N ASN A 157 11.70 16.69 4.85
CA ASN A 157 10.59 16.48 5.78
C ASN A 157 10.33 14.99 6.02
N ALA A 158 10.34 14.20 4.94
CA ALA A 158 10.13 12.77 5.01
C ALA A 158 11.23 12.07 5.82
N ASN A 159 12.50 12.38 5.56
CA ASN A 159 13.62 11.81 6.30
C ASN A 159 13.58 12.18 7.78
N ALA A 160 13.21 13.41 8.13
CA ALA A 160 13.04 13.80 9.53
C ALA A 160 11.96 12.96 10.24
N SER A 161 10.83 12.70 9.57
CA SER A 161 9.77 11.84 10.11
C SER A 161 10.15 10.36 10.18
N LEU A 162 10.83 9.84 9.15
CA LEU A 162 11.32 8.45 9.11
C LEU A 162 12.39 8.21 10.18
N ASP A 163 13.30 9.16 10.40
CA ASP A 163 14.27 9.09 11.50
C ASP A 163 13.56 9.08 12.86
N ALA A 164 12.54 9.96 13.04
CA ALA A 164 11.77 10.03 14.28
C ALA A 164 10.97 8.76 14.58
N SER A 165 10.49 8.04 13.57
CA SER A 165 9.82 6.74 13.75
C SER A 165 10.79 5.59 13.99
N GLY A 166 12.09 5.79 13.73
CA GLY A 166 13.11 4.73 13.76
C GLY A 166 13.05 3.82 12.53
N SER A 167 12.65 4.36 11.38
CA SER A 167 12.61 3.64 10.12
C SER A 167 13.99 3.14 9.71
N ILE A 168 14.04 1.95 9.10
CA ILE A 168 15.27 1.39 8.54
C ILE A 168 15.65 1.98 7.17
N VAL A 169 14.77 2.82 6.59
CA VAL A 169 15.01 3.48 5.32
C VAL A 169 15.07 4.99 5.46
N ARG A 170 15.79 5.60 4.52
CA ARG A 170 15.74 7.02 4.20
C ARG A 170 15.49 7.19 2.71
N LEU A 171 15.12 8.38 2.31
CA LEU A 171 14.94 8.76 0.93
C LEU A 171 16.15 9.55 0.45
N ALA A 172 16.68 9.16 -0.72
CA ALA A 172 17.79 9.84 -1.37
C ALA A 172 17.33 10.41 -2.71
N LEU A 173 17.72 11.65 -2.98
CA LEU A 173 17.67 12.20 -4.33
C LEU A 173 18.78 11.57 -5.15
N GLN A 174 18.42 10.82 -6.19
CA GLN A 174 19.37 10.10 -7.03
C GLN A 174 18.96 10.15 -8.50
N GLY A 175 19.88 10.66 -9.33
CA GLY A 175 19.72 10.66 -10.77
C GLY A 175 19.02 11.91 -11.29
N ARG A 176 18.46 11.77 -12.49
CA ARG A 176 18.04 12.91 -13.31
C ARG A 176 16.78 13.61 -12.77
N SER A 177 16.59 14.87 -13.14
CA SER A 177 15.42 15.67 -12.75
C SER A 177 14.42 15.86 -13.89
N ILE A 178 13.21 16.24 -13.53
CA ILE A 178 12.13 16.67 -14.44
C ILE A 178 11.55 18.01 -13.98
N THR A 179 10.81 18.71 -14.83
CA THR A 179 10.05 19.91 -14.43
C THR A 179 8.56 19.74 -14.68
N VAL A 180 7.78 19.77 -13.61
CA VAL A 180 6.32 19.60 -13.66
C VAL A 180 5.68 20.77 -12.90
N GLY A 181 4.69 21.42 -13.49
CA GLY A 181 4.01 22.56 -12.86
C GLY A 181 4.94 23.71 -12.49
N GLY A 182 6.03 23.92 -13.25
CA GLY A 182 7.04 24.95 -12.97
C GLY A 182 8.01 24.60 -11.83
N ARG A 183 7.88 23.42 -11.21
CA ARG A 183 8.79 22.95 -10.16
C ARG A 183 9.74 21.90 -10.70
N ARG A 184 11.01 22.01 -10.31
CA ARG A 184 12.01 20.98 -10.59
C ARG A 184 11.89 19.86 -9.55
N LEU A 185 11.65 18.64 -10.02
CA LEU A 185 11.54 17.44 -9.22
C LEU A 185 12.70 16.51 -9.53
N THR A 186 13.35 15.99 -8.49
CA THR A 186 14.46 15.05 -8.64
C THR A 186 13.99 13.65 -8.29
N ARG A 187 14.49 12.65 -9.01
CA ARG A 187 14.18 11.26 -8.76
C ARG A 187 14.57 10.86 -7.34
N VAL A 188 13.68 10.16 -6.67
CA VAL A 188 13.79 9.71 -5.28
C VAL A 188 13.78 8.19 -5.23
N GLN A 189 14.74 7.64 -4.50
CA GLN A 189 14.83 6.20 -4.23
C GLN A 189 15.00 5.94 -2.73
N PRO A 190 14.52 4.79 -2.23
CA PRO A 190 14.76 4.40 -0.85
C PRO A 190 16.20 3.90 -0.71
N VAL A 191 16.85 4.28 0.38
CA VAL A 191 18.18 3.82 0.78
C VAL A 191 18.16 3.38 2.23
N LEU A 192 19.09 2.52 2.63
CA LEU A 192 19.23 2.12 4.03
C LEU A 192 19.68 3.29 4.90
N ALA A 193 19.03 3.44 6.06
CA ALA A 193 19.47 4.39 7.08
C ALA A 193 20.85 3.98 7.64
N GLN A 194 21.73 4.94 7.93
CA GLN A 194 23.10 4.67 8.39
C GLN A 194 23.15 3.92 9.74
N GLN A 195 22.15 4.11 10.60
CA GLN A 195 21.99 3.34 11.84
C GLN A 195 21.65 1.87 11.56
N ALA A 196 20.82 1.60 10.54
CA ALA A 196 20.54 0.25 10.05
C ALA A 196 21.76 -0.36 9.32
N GLN A 197 22.69 0.46 8.80
CA GLN A 197 23.94 0.00 8.20
C GLN A 197 24.93 -0.58 9.22
N GLN A 198 24.89 -0.15 10.48
CA GLN A 198 25.78 -0.67 11.54
C GLN A 198 25.31 -2.04 12.07
N SER A 199 24.02 -2.36 11.93
CA SER A 199 23.41 -3.68 12.12
C SER A 199 23.20 -4.44 10.78
N ALA A 200 23.67 -3.91 9.64
CA ALA A 200 23.19 -4.34 8.33
C ALA A 200 23.76 -5.68 7.88
N SER A 201 22.84 -6.63 7.77
CA SER A 201 22.35 -7.14 6.47
C SER A 201 21.31 -8.26 6.65
N GLU A 202 20.79 -8.48 7.86
CA GLU A 202 19.56 -9.28 8.06
C GLU A 202 18.27 -8.44 7.93
N GLU A 203 18.33 -7.13 8.17
CA GLU A 203 17.14 -6.27 8.30
C GLU A 203 16.53 -5.82 6.96
N PHE A 204 17.36 -5.41 5.98
CA PHE A 204 16.93 -5.05 4.62
C PHE A 204 16.46 -6.25 3.81
N VAL A 205 17.20 -7.34 3.96
CA VAL A 205 16.92 -8.69 3.46
C VAL A 205 15.51 -9.16 3.86
N SER A 206 15.09 -8.82 5.07
CA SER A 206 13.72 -9.09 5.52
C SER A 206 12.68 -8.16 4.90
N LEU A 207 13.00 -6.99 4.33
CA LEU A 207 12.04 -6.23 3.51
C LEU A 207 11.66 -6.97 2.22
N VAL A 208 12.46 -7.96 1.78
CA VAL A 208 12.23 -8.70 0.53
C VAL A 208 11.63 -10.09 0.77
N ARG A 209 11.94 -10.74 1.90
CA ARG A 209 11.29 -12.01 2.32
C ARG A 209 9.84 -11.88 2.72
N SER A 210 9.45 -10.66 3.05
CA SER A 210 8.34 -10.41 3.93
C SER A 210 7.08 -10.10 3.17
N THR A 211 6.02 -10.76 3.61
CA THR A 211 4.67 -10.33 3.36
C THR A 211 4.51 -8.84 3.67
N CYS A 212 3.75 -8.10 2.86
CA CYS A 212 3.52 -6.65 2.95
C CYS A 212 3.55 -6.06 4.37
N ILE A 213 2.94 -6.75 5.34
CA ILE A 213 2.94 -6.40 6.75
C ILE A 213 4.33 -6.28 7.39
N THR A 214 5.24 -7.24 7.25
CA THR A 214 6.55 -7.18 7.92
C THR A 214 7.41 -6.08 7.32
N VAL A 215 7.30 -5.84 6.01
CA VAL A 215 7.96 -4.72 5.34
C VAL A 215 7.45 -3.40 5.92
N ALA A 216 6.13 -3.22 5.94
CA ALA A 216 5.53 -2.02 6.48
C ALA A 216 5.89 -1.81 7.96
N CYS A 217 5.85 -2.85 8.80
CA CYS A 217 6.25 -2.78 10.22
C CYS A 217 7.67 -2.22 10.37
N LYS A 218 8.63 -2.69 9.56
CA LYS A 218 10.01 -2.20 9.60
C LYS A 218 10.15 -0.77 9.10
N LEU A 219 9.42 -0.42 8.05
CA LEU A 219 9.39 0.95 7.53
C LEU A 219 8.77 1.93 8.54
N MET A 220 7.83 1.46 9.37
CA MET A 220 7.27 2.21 10.50
C MET A 220 8.16 2.18 11.77
N GLY A 221 9.33 1.54 11.71
CA GLY A 221 10.29 1.46 12.83
C GLY A 221 9.91 0.48 13.95
N SER A 222 9.05 -0.51 13.66
CA SER A 222 8.74 -1.59 14.59
C SER A 222 9.88 -2.62 14.65
N SER A 223 10.27 -2.99 15.87
CA SER A 223 11.18 -4.12 16.12
C SER A 223 10.45 -5.47 16.17
N ARG A 224 9.12 -5.46 16.11
CA ARG A 224 8.28 -6.68 16.10
C ARG A 224 7.73 -6.92 14.71
N ASP A 225 7.98 -8.12 14.19
CA ASP A 225 7.37 -8.58 12.95
C ASP A 225 5.86 -8.70 13.13
N LYS A 226 5.10 -8.21 12.15
CA LYS A 226 3.62 -8.35 12.05
C LYS A 226 2.80 -7.69 13.15
N THR A 227 3.41 -7.08 14.16
CA THR A 227 2.69 -6.32 15.17
C THR A 227 2.69 -4.84 14.81
N SER A 228 1.50 -4.24 14.82
CA SER A 228 1.30 -2.80 14.58
C SER A 228 0.24 -2.28 15.55
N ARG A 229 0.25 -0.98 15.83
CA ARG A 229 -0.82 -0.31 16.57
C ARG A 229 -1.79 0.34 15.60
N VAL A 230 -3.07 -0.04 15.69
CA VAL A 230 -4.16 0.70 15.04
C VAL A 230 -4.31 2.05 15.74
N VAL A 231 -4.39 3.12 14.96
CA VAL A 231 -4.54 4.49 15.44
C VAL A 231 -5.90 5.02 15.01
N LEU A 232 -6.72 5.44 15.98
CA LEU A 232 -8.07 5.95 15.76
C LEU A 232 -8.20 7.43 16.17
N GLY A 233 -9.12 8.14 15.53
CA GLY A 233 -9.48 9.52 15.86
C GLY A 233 -8.30 10.47 15.89
N GLY A 234 -7.41 10.36 14.90
CA GLY A 234 -6.20 11.19 14.81
C GLY A 234 -5.14 10.93 15.89
N GLY A 235 -5.23 9.83 16.63
CA GLY A 235 -4.32 9.51 17.74
C GLY A 235 -4.97 9.52 19.12
N ALA A 236 -6.26 9.82 19.22
CA ALA A 236 -6.99 9.82 20.48
C ALA A 236 -7.14 8.43 21.13
N GLY A 237 -6.98 7.37 20.35
CA GLY A 237 -7.04 6.00 20.85
C GLY A 237 -6.41 5.00 19.88
N GLY A 238 -6.24 3.77 20.34
CA GLY A 238 -5.64 2.72 19.53
C GLY A 238 -5.49 1.41 20.26
N PHE A 239 -5.24 0.36 19.49
CA PHE A 239 -5.03 -1.00 20.00
C PHE A 239 -4.05 -1.74 19.10
N ASP A 240 -3.33 -2.69 19.67
CA ASP A 240 -2.36 -3.47 18.92
C ASP A 240 -3.05 -4.58 18.16
N ILE A 241 -2.52 -4.91 16.98
CA ILE A 241 -2.95 -6.03 16.15
C ILE A 241 -1.75 -6.89 15.81
N THR A 242 -1.98 -8.18 15.58
CA THR A 242 -1.00 -9.12 15.04
C THR A 242 -1.74 -10.07 14.12
N PRO A 243 -1.99 -9.65 12.86
CA PRO A 243 -2.82 -10.39 11.92
C PRO A 243 -2.29 -11.80 11.65
N GLY A 244 -3.21 -12.75 11.51
CA GLY A 244 -2.94 -14.12 11.08
C GLY A 244 -2.71 -14.23 9.58
N SER A 245 -3.22 -15.29 8.96
CA SER A 245 -3.23 -15.45 7.49
C SER A 245 -4.38 -14.65 6.85
N ASP A 246 -5.55 -14.63 7.50
CA ASP A 246 -6.78 -14.11 6.92
C ASP A 246 -7.19 -12.72 7.44
N SER A 247 -6.96 -12.40 8.71
CA SER A 247 -7.27 -11.08 9.30
C SER A 247 -6.75 -10.98 10.74
N ASP A 248 -7.24 -10.00 11.50
CA ASP A 248 -7.09 -9.89 12.95
C ASP A 248 -8.49 -9.84 13.63
N PRO A 249 -8.76 -10.67 14.66
CA PRO A 249 -10.06 -10.72 15.34
C PRO A 249 -10.53 -9.37 15.92
N ARG A 250 -9.60 -8.50 16.31
CA ARG A 250 -9.92 -7.16 16.85
C ARG A 250 -10.45 -6.25 15.75
N ILE A 251 -9.91 -6.37 14.53
CA ILE A 251 -10.41 -5.65 13.35
C ILE A 251 -11.82 -6.14 12.99
N SER A 252 -12.05 -7.45 13.00
CA SER A 252 -13.39 -8.02 12.77
C SER A 252 -14.41 -7.53 13.81
N SER A 253 -14.01 -7.43 15.08
CA SER A 253 -14.86 -6.93 16.16
C SER A 253 -15.18 -5.44 16.00
N LEU A 254 -14.19 -4.64 15.60
CA LEU A 254 -14.37 -3.24 15.24
C LEU A 254 -15.35 -3.08 14.08
N ALA A 255 -15.22 -3.88 13.02
CA ALA A 255 -16.12 -3.86 11.86
C ALA A 255 -17.59 -4.12 12.26
N GLY A 256 -17.83 -5.14 13.09
CA GLY A 256 -19.17 -5.43 13.63
C GLY A 256 -19.73 -4.28 14.47
N GLN A 257 -18.89 -3.60 15.26
CA GLN A 257 -19.33 -2.44 16.05
C GLN A 257 -19.64 -1.22 15.16
N ILE A 258 -18.83 -0.95 14.12
CA ILE A 258 -19.11 0.09 13.13
C ILE A 258 -20.45 -0.18 12.44
N ALA A 259 -20.70 -1.44 12.09
CA ALA A 259 -21.91 -1.84 11.38
C ALA A 259 -23.17 -1.68 12.24
N SER A 260 -23.11 -2.07 13.51
CA SER A 260 -24.24 -2.05 14.45
C SER A 260 -24.53 -0.67 15.05
N SER A 261 -23.54 0.22 15.12
CA SER A 261 -23.73 1.57 15.65
C SER A 261 -24.42 2.47 14.62
N PRO A 262 -25.32 3.40 15.02
CA PRO A 262 -25.81 4.42 14.09
C PRO A 262 -24.64 5.25 13.52
N ASP A 263 -24.84 5.85 12.35
CA ASP A 263 -23.77 6.64 11.72
C ASP A 263 -23.39 7.84 12.59
N GLY A 264 -22.09 8.02 12.83
CA GLY A 264 -21.55 8.97 13.81
C GLY A 264 -21.85 8.61 15.27
N GLY A 265 -22.35 7.41 15.56
CA GLY A 265 -22.71 6.95 16.90
C GLY A 265 -21.56 6.32 17.68
N LEU A 266 -20.59 5.72 16.99
CA LEU A 266 -19.43 5.08 17.62
C LEU A 266 -18.30 6.09 17.81
N ASP A 267 -17.89 6.32 19.06
CA ASP A 267 -16.74 7.14 19.40
C ASP A 267 -15.45 6.30 19.53
N VAL A 268 -14.32 6.99 19.73
CA VAL A 268 -13.01 6.34 19.80
C VAL A 268 -12.89 5.40 21.02
N PRO A 269 -13.28 5.80 22.24
CA PRO A 269 -13.27 4.88 23.38
C PRO A 269 -14.12 3.62 23.14
N GLY A 270 -15.34 3.77 22.62
CA GLY A 270 -16.21 2.64 22.32
C GLY A 270 -15.64 1.74 21.22
N ALA A 271 -14.96 2.30 20.22
CA ALA A 271 -14.27 1.52 19.18
C ALA A 271 -13.09 0.71 19.76
N VAL A 272 -12.31 1.29 20.68
CA VAL A 272 -11.20 0.60 21.35
C VAL A 272 -11.72 -0.51 22.28
N GLU A 273 -12.78 -0.23 23.03
CA GLU A 273 -13.45 -1.24 23.87
C GLU A 273 -13.99 -2.40 23.04
N ALA A 274 -14.67 -2.11 21.93
CA ALA A 274 -15.20 -3.12 21.02
C ALA A 274 -14.11 -3.99 20.40
N ALA A 275 -12.96 -3.41 20.04
CA ALA A 275 -11.81 -4.17 19.55
C ALA A 275 -11.17 -5.06 20.64
N GLY A 276 -11.29 -4.68 21.91
CA GLY A 276 -10.78 -5.43 23.06
C GLY A 276 -11.69 -6.58 23.53
N ALA A 277 -12.97 -6.56 23.16
CA ALA A 277 -13.94 -7.59 23.52
C ALA A 277 -13.66 -8.89 22.74
N ARG A 278 -12.84 -9.77 23.33
CA ARG A 278 -12.32 -11.02 22.74
C ARG A 278 -13.39 -12.04 22.28
N ASP A 279 -14.66 -11.81 22.60
CA ASP A 279 -15.73 -12.82 22.53
C ASP A 279 -16.88 -12.48 21.58
N ARG A 280 -16.80 -11.43 20.76
CA ARG A 280 -17.83 -11.21 19.72
C ARG A 280 -17.54 -12.05 18.49
N ALA A 281 -17.73 -13.36 18.63
CA ALA A 281 -18.17 -14.22 17.54
C ALA A 281 -19.58 -13.79 17.12
N ALA A 282 -19.70 -12.59 16.55
CA ALA A 282 -20.92 -12.22 15.85
C ALA A 282 -20.91 -13.05 14.55
N PRO A 283 -21.95 -13.89 14.32
CA PRO A 283 -22.06 -14.58 13.05
C PRO A 283 -22.12 -13.53 11.94
N ASP A 284 -21.20 -13.67 10.98
CA ASP A 284 -21.17 -12.91 9.74
C ASP A 284 -20.91 -11.39 9.82
N ASN A 285 -19.94 -10.96 10.65
CA ASN A 285 -19.48 -9.55 10.68
C ASN A 285 -19.11 -9.01 9.29
N GLY A 286 -18.56 -9.85 8.39
CA GLY A 286 -18.21 -9.43 7.04
C GLY A 286 -19.42 -8.93 6.25
N ARG A 287 -20.51 -9.71 6.19
CA ARG A 287 -21.74 -9.30 5.52
C ARG A 287 -22.35 -8.07 6.16
N VAL A 288 -22.55 -8.08 7.49
CA VAL A 288 -23.23 -6.99 8.19
C VAL A 288 -22.45 -5.68 8.04
N TYR A 289 -21.12 -5.73 8.12
CA TYR A 289 -20.27 -4.58 7.86
C TYR A 289 -20.34 -4.13 6.40
N GLY A 290 -20.18 -5.04 5.43
CA GLY A 290 -20.29 -4.72 4.01
C GLY A 290 -21.60 -4.04 3.65
N GLU A 291 -22.73 -4.61 4.09
CA GLU A 291 -24.07 -4.05 3.90
C GLU A 291 -24.25 -2.68 4.55
N ALA A 292 -23.57 -2.41 5.67
CA ALA A 292 -23.65 -1.15 6.40
C ALA A 292 -22.81 -0.04 5.75
N VAL A 293 -21.66 -0.37 5.15
CA VAL A 293 -20.75 0.62 4.54
C VAL A 293 -21.01 0.86 3.06
N ARG A 294 -21.70 -0.06 2.37
CA ARG A 294 -22.06 0.09 0.96
C ARG A 294 -22.73 1.44 0.68
N ASN A 295 -22.52 1.97 -0.52
CA ASN A 295 -23.06 3.27 -0.94
C ASN A 295 -22.71 4.43 0.03
N GLY A 296 -21.60 4.31 0.75
CA GLY A 296 -21.08 5.27 1.73
C GLY A 296 -21.92 5.38 3.00
N GLY A 297 -22.55 4.29 3.43
CA GLY A 297 -23.09 4.17 4.77
C GLY A 297 -21.96 4.19 5.82
N ARG A 298 -22.31 4.58 7.05
CA ARG A 298 -21.36 4.72 8.18
C ARG A 298 -20.20 5.69 7.92
N ASP A 299 -20.32 6.61 6.95
CA ASP A 299 -19.26 7.57 6.62
C ASP A 299 -18.94 8.51 7.79
N GLY A 300 -19.95 8.99 8.53
CA GLY A 300 -19.72 9.83 9.72
C GLY A 300 -18.99 9.09 10.84
N THR A 301 -19.27 7.79 11.03
CA THR A 301 -18.47 6.92 11.90
C THR A 301 -17.05 6.75 11.36
N ALA A 302 -16.90 6.51 10.06
CA ALA A 302 -15.58 6.33 9.44
C ALA A 302 -14.71 7.59 9.58
N ALA A 303 -15.29 8.77 9.36
CA ALA A 303 -14.65 10.07 9.53
C ALA A 303 -14.21 10.31 10.97
N ARG A 304 -15.10 10.06 11.94
CA ARG A 304 -14.79 10.23 13.37
C ARG A 304 -13.65 9.32 13.81
N LEU A 305 -13.64 8.07 13.35
CA LEU A 305 -12.63 7.10 13.75
C LEU A 305 -11.34 7.22 12.92
N GLY A 306 -11.36 7.89 11.77
CA GLY A 306 -10.23 7.95 10.85
C GLY A 306 -9.95 6.60 10.17
N VAL A 307 -11.01 5.93 9.71
CA VAL A 307 -10.96 4.63 9.01
C VAL A 307 -11.52 4.75 7.58
N ASN A 308 -11.35 3.70 6.77
CA ASN A 308 -11.71 3.66 5.36
C ASN A 308 -11.07 4.84 4.59
N GLN A 309 -11.84 5.56 3.77
CA GLN A 309 -11.40 6.74 3.01
C GLN A 309 -10.84 7.87 3.89
N HIS A 310 -11.16 7.85 5.19
CA HIS A 310 -10.69 8.85 6.17
C HIS A 310 -9.40 8.43 6.89
N ALA A 311 -8.86 7.25 6.58
CA ALA A 311 -7.54 6.86 7.08
C ALA A 311 -6.47 7.81 6.51
N ALA A 312 -5.70 8.44 7.40
CA ALA A 312 -4.74 9.48 7.03
C ALA A 312 -3.41 9.33 7.80
N PRO A 313 -2.64 8.24 7.59
CA PRO A 313 -1.31 8.07 8.17
C PRO A 313 -0.35 9.19 7.79
N GLY A 314 0.52 9.58 8.71
CA GLY A 314 1.68 10.44 8.45
C GLY A 314 2.87 9.65 7.93
N VAL A 315 3.96 10.34 7.59
CA VAL A 315 5.23 9.69 7.24
C VAL A 315 5.78 8.93 8.45
N GLY A 316 6.21 7.68 8.25
CA GLY A 316 6.62 6.78 9.32
C GLY A 316 5.48 5.96 9.93
N GLU A 317 4.26 6.14 9.45
CA GLU A 317 3.09 5.30 9.75
C GLU A 317 2.66 4.55 8.49
N GLY A 318 1.50 3.89 8.51
CA GLY A 318 1.01 3.14 7.37
C GLY A 318 -0.50 3.00 7.29
N PHE A 319 -0.95 2.51 6.14
CA PHE A 319 -2.27 1.96 5.96
C PHE A 319 -2.24 0.46 6.22
N ALA A 320 -3.32 -0.06 6.79
CA ALA A 320 -3.64 -1.48 6.76
C ALA A 320 -5.09 -1.64 6.30
N ILE A 321 -5.33 -2.46 5.28
CA ILE A 321 -6.66 -2.84 4.82
C ILE A 321 -6.86 -4.33 5.09
N PHE A 322 -8.07 -4.67 5.53
CA PHE A 322 -8.46 -6.04 5.88
C PHE A 322 -9.73 -6.42 5.13
N SER A 323 -9.77 -7.66 4.65
CA SER A 323 -11.02 -8.27 4.19
C SER A 323 -11.81 -8.74 5.39
N MET A 324 -13.05 -8.28 5.52
CA MET A 324 -13.98 -8.81 6.51
C MET A 324 -14.69 -10.02 5.89
N ALA A 325 -14.30 -11.22 6.34
CA ALA A 325 -14.86 -12.46 5.84
C ALA A 325 -16.37 -12.54 6.15
N ALA A 326 -17.18 -12.70 5.10
CA ALA A 326 -18.58 -13.07 5.21
C ALA A 326 -18.72 -14.59 5.16
N GLU A 327 -19.77 -15.15 5.76
CA GLU A 327 -20.01 -16.60 5.78
C GLU A 327 -20.21 -17.17 4.36
N ASP A 328 -20.90 -16.43 3.50
CA ASP A 328 -21.10 -16.77 2.09
C ASP A 328 -19.89 -16.43 1.20
N GLN A 329 -18.80 -15.94 1.81
CA GLN A 329 -17.57 -15.50 1.17
C GLN A 329 -17.75 -14.35 0.17
N ARG A 330 -18.89 -13.65 0.16
CA ARG A 330 -19.12 -12.56 -0.81
C ARG A 330 -18.68 -11.21 -0.29
N ASP A 331 -18.42 -10.31 -1.23
CA ASP A 331 -18.29 -8.88 -0.95
C ASP A 331 -19.68 -8.22 -1.01
N HIS A 332 -20.18 -7.83 0.16
CA HIS A 332 -21.46 -7.15 0.35
C HIS A 332 -21.31 -5.62 0.41
N SER A 333 -20.08 -5.10 0.28
CA SER A 333 -19.85 -3.66 0.14
C SER A 333 -20.30 -3.11 -1.22
N VAL A 334 -20.58 -4.00 -2.18
CA VAL A 334 -21.10 -3.71 -3.53
C VAL A 334 -22.50 -4.30 -3.75
N GLN A 335 -23.21 -3.81 -4.78
CA GLN A 335 -24.54 -4.30 -5.14
C GLN A 335 -24.63 -4.64 -6.64
N PRO A 336 -25.03 -5.87 -7.02
CA PRO A 336 -25.28 -7.03 -6.13
C PRO A 336 -24.00 -7.51 -5.44
N PRO A 337 -24.09 -8.27 -4.32
CA PRO A 337 -22.91 -8.83 -3.67
C PRO A 337 -22.06 -9.63 -4.65
N ALA A 338 -20.75 -9.38 -4.66
CA ALA A 338 -19.82 -10.00 -5.60
C ALA A 338 -19.22 -11.28 -5.00
N ALA A 339 -18.99 -12.30 -5.83
CA ALA A 339 -18.32 -13.52 -5.39
C ALA A 339 -16.85 -13.24 -5.03
N ARG A 340 -16.31 -13.98 -4.06
CA ARG A 340 -14.86 -14.03 -3.82
C ARG A 340 -14.17 -14.48 -5.11
N GLY A 341 -13.33 -13.63 -5.69
CA GLY A 341 -12.37 -14.08 -6.69
C GLY A 341 -11.32 -15.00 -6.05
N ASP A 342 -10.63 -15.80 -6.85
CA ASP A 342 -9.57 -16.70 -6.38
C ASP A 342 -8.39 -15.95 -5.72
N ASN A 343 -8.29 -14.64 -5.95
CA ASN A 343 -7.19 -13.78 -5.54
C ASN A 343 -7.55 -12.78 -4.40
N VAL A 344 -8.52 -13.11 -3.53
CA VAL A 344 -8.89 -12.22 -2.41
C VAL A 344 -7.94 -12.35 -1.22
N TRP A 345 -7.39 -11.21 -0.78
CA TRP A 345 -6.39 -11.11 0.26
C TRP A 345 -7.03 -10.89 1.63
N GLY A 346 -6.45 -11.51 2.65
CA GLY A 346 -6.88 -11.27 4.04
C GLY A 346 -6.57 -9.84 4.50
N TYR A 347 -5.40 -9.33 4.13
CA TYR A 347 -4.97 -7.97 4.44
C TYR A 347 -3.84 -7.49 3.54
N HIS A 348 -3.64 -6.17 3.52
CA HIS A 348 -2.46 -5.52 2.95
C HIS A 348 -2.01 -4.32 3.78
N PHE A 349 -0.70 -4.10 3.83
CA PHE A 349 -0.08 -3.00 4.56
C PHE A 349 0.77 -2.16 3.62
N ALA A 350 0.70 -0.85 3.79
CA ALA A 350 1.43 0.12 2.98
C ALA A 350 1.98 1.23 3.89
N ALA A 351 3.30 1.25 4.09
CA ALA A 351 3.94 2.28 4.91
C ALA A 351 4.07 3.58 4.11
N VAL A 352 3.73 4.72 4.73
CA VAL A 352 3.89 6.05 4.15
C VAL A 352 5.31 6.53 4.38
N VAL A 353 6.01 6.85 3.29
CA VAL A 353 7.41 7.26 3.30
C VAL A 353 7.62 8.70 2.87
N ALA A 354 6.64 9.33 2.21
CA ALA A 354 6.68 10.77 1.91
C ALA A 354 5.27 11.35 1.81
N SER A 355 5.16 12.67 1.87
CA SER A 355 3.92 13.42 1.67
C SER A 355 4.20 14.70 0.88
N SER A 356 3.21 15.19 0.14
CA SER A 356 3.28 16.50 -0.51
C SER A 356 3.43 17.60 0.54
N LEU A 357 3.94 18.77 0.16
CA LEU A 357 4.16 19.85 1.13
C LEU A 357 2.86 20.39 1.71
N ASP A 358 1.75 20.31 0.97
CA ASP A 358 0.41 20.63 1.46
C ASP A 358 -0.24 19.50 2.29
N GLY A 359 0.42 18.35 2.43
CA GLY A 359 -0.07 17.18 3.16
C GLY A 359 -1.26 16.45 2.53
N SER A 360 -1.69 16.84 1.32
CA SER A 360 -2.87 16.29 0.66
C SER A 360 -2.62 14.96 -0.05
N CYS A 361 -1.36 14.69 -0.42
CA CYS A 361 -0.92 13.44 -1.03
C CYS A 361 0.08 12.69 -0.15
N ARG A 362 0.02 11.37 -0.19
CA ARG A 362 0.92 10.44 0.52
C ARG A 362 1.54 9.50 -0.48
N VAL A 363 2.84 9.26 -0.34
CA VAL A 363 3.56 8.25 -1.09
C VAL A 363 3.85 7.09 -0.15
N THR A 364 3.40 5.90 -0.53
CA THR A 364 3.70 4.66 0.18
C THR A 364 4.89 3.95 -0.44
N LEU A 365 5.62 3.19 0.37
CA LEU A 365 6.55 2.16 -0.09
C LEU A 365 5.94 0.80 0.27
N GLU A 366 5.56 0.06 -0.76
CA GLU A 366 4.76 -1.16 -0.63
C GLU A 366 5.53 -2.36 -1.18
N ASN A 367 5.26 -3.55 -0.63
CA ASN A 367 5.80 -4.81 -1.13
C ASN A 367 4.65 -5.79 -1.41
N TYR A 368 4.53 -6.22 -2.67
CA TYR A 368 3.56 -7.20 -3.15
C TYR A 368 4.18 -8.57 -3.44
N ALA A 369 5.14 -9.04 -2.63
CA ALA A 369 5.83 -10.34 -2.77
C ALA A 369 4.91 -11.60 -2.64
N ARG A 370 3.60 -11.40 -2.74
CA ARG A 370 2.51 -12.39 -2.65
C ARG A 370 1.77 -12.60 -3.98
N ASN A 371 2.13 -11.91 -5.06
CA ASN A 371 1.41 -12.01 -6.32
C ASN A 371 1.62 -13.38 -7.00
N ASP A 372 0.65 -13.82 -7.82
CA ASP A 372 0.74 -15.04 -8.63
C ASP A 372 2.02 -15.12 -9.47
N PHE A 373 2.55 -13.96 -9.89
CA PHE A 373 3.81 -13.84 -10.60
C PHE A 373 5.01 -14.38 -9.80
N ASP A 374 5.04 -14.13 -8.50
CA ASP A 374 6.06 -14.72 -7.64
C ASP A 374 5.78 -16.21 -7.41
N ARG A 375 4.53 -16.65 -7.45
CA ARG A 375 4.22 -18.09 -7.37
C ARG A 375 4.78 -18.81 -8.61
N VAL A 376 4.42 -18.38 -9.81
CA VAL A 376 4.88 -18.98 -11.08
C VAL A 376 6.40 -18.95 -11.18
N ALA A 377 7.02 -17.79 -10.94
CA ALA A 377 8.48 -17.69 -11.01
C ALA A 377 9.17 -18.59 -9.95
N ARG A 378 8.61 -18.69 -8.74
CA ARG A 378 9.12 -19.58 -7.70
C ARG A 378 8.87 -21.05 -8.02
N GLU A 379 7.77 -21.40 -8.68
CA GLU A 379 7.48 -22.75 -9.19
C GLU A 379 8.47 -23.15 -10.29
N GLU A 380 8.73 -22.28 -11.26
CA GLU A 380 9.70 -22.49 -12.34
C GLU A 380 11.14 -22.66 -11.81
N LEU A 381 11.54 -21.79 -10.87
CA LEU A 381 12.81 -21.92 -10.19
C LEU A 381 12.88 -23.20 -9.37
N TYR A 382 11.80 -23.54 -8.65
CA TYR A 382 11.74 -24.79 -7.89
C TYR A 382 11.91 -25.99 -8.81
N ASP A 383 11.21 -26.04 -9.94
CA ASP A 383 11.34 -27.12 -10.91
C ASP A 383 12.78 -27.16 -11.46
N THR A 384 13.35 -26.02 -11.82
CA THR A 384 14.75 -25.93 -12.27
C THR A 384 15.73 -26.53 -11.24
N LEU A 385 15.60 -26.13 -9.97
CA LEU A 385 16.41 -26.65 -8.87
C LEU A 385 16.14 -28.14 -8.60
N TYR A 386 14.89 -28.58 -8.71
CA TYR A 386 14.44 -29.96 -8.52
C TYR A 386 14.94 -30.90 -9.62
N GLN A 387 14.88 -30.49 -10.89
CA GLN A 387 15.39 -31.26 -12.01
C GLN A 387 16.91 -31.40 -11.92
N ARG A 388 17.62 -30.35 -11.52
CA ARG A 388 19.05 -30.40 -11.27
C ARG A 388 19.39 -31.32 -10.10
N ALA A 389 18.67 -31.19 -9.00
CA ALA A 389 18.74 -32.05 -7.83
C ALA A 389 18.61 -33.54 -8.17
N LYS A 390 17.64 -33.90 -9.02
CA LYS A 390 17.48 -35.26 -9.56
C LYS A 390 18.68 -35.73 -10.38
N LYS A 391 19.23 -34.87 -11.22
CA LYS A 391 20.37 -35.20 -12.11
C LYS A 391 21.69 -35.36 -11.36
N SER A 392 21.91 -34.57 -10.30
CA SER A 392 23.17 -34.57 -9.54
C SER A 392 23.26 -35.65 -8.45
N GLY A 393 22.15 -36.31 -8.10
CA GLY A 393 22.12 -37.30 -7.01
C GLY A 393 22.37 -36.68 -5.62
N GLY A 394 22.60 -37.52 -4.61
CA GLY A 394 22.84 -37.05 -3.23
C GLY A 394 21.58 -36.62 -2.48
N TRP A 395 21.69 -35.82 -1.41
CA TRP A 395 20.55 -35.45 -0.56
C TRP A 395 19.50 -34.60 -1.27
N PHE A 396 19.86 -33.93 -2.36
CA PHE A 396 18.94 -33.20 -3.24
C PHE A 396 17.84 -34.08 -3.83
N SER A 397 18.09 -35.39 -3.97
CA SER A 397 17.06 -36.37 -4.34
C SER A 397 15.94 -36.56 -3.30
N SER A 398 16.15 -36.07 -2.06
CA SER A 398 15.15 -36.11 -0.99
C SER A 398 14.23 -34.87 -0.95
N VAL A 399 14.45 -33.90 -1.84
CA VAL A 399 13.53 -32.77 -2.04
C VAL A 399 12.28 -33.31 -2.74
N SER A 400 11.09 -33.02 -2.21
CA SER A 400 9.82 -33.48 -2.79
C SER A 400 9.48 -32.68 -4.06
N ALA A 401 8.76 -33.25 -5.02
CA ALA A 401 8.21 -32.45 -6.10
C ALA A 401 7.13 -31.49 -5.56
N LEU A 402 6.97 -30.34 -6.22
CA LEU A 402 5.71 -29.60 -6.12
C LEU A 402 4.58 -30.47 -6.69
N GLN A 403 3.44 -30.44 -6.02
CA GLN A 403 2.22 -31.10 -6.45
C GLN A 403 1.21 -30.03 -6.84
N GLU A 404 0.35 -30.32 -7.82
CA GLU A 404 -0.73 -29.42 -8.21
C GLU A 404 -1.70 -29.11 -7.05
N THR A 405 -1.75 -29.99 -6.04
CA THR A 405 -2.57 -29.83 -4.83
C THR A 405 -1.87 -29.06 -3.71
N ASP A 406 -0.62 -28.63 -3.89
CA ASP A 406 0.06 -27.83 -2.87
C ASP A 406 -0.57 -26.43 -2.79
N ASP A 407 -1.16 -26.11 -1.64
CA ASP A 407 -1.55 -24.73 -1.34
C ASP A 407 -0.32 -23.84 -1.10
N GLN A 408 -0.54 -22.53 -0.96
CA GLN A 408 0.53 -21.54 -0.74
C GLN A 408 1.39 -21.86 0.49
N GLN A 409 0.82 -22.46 1.53
CA GLN A 409 1.52 -22.77 2.77
C GLN A 409 2.37 -24.06 2.63
N ALA A 410 1.86 -25.06 1.91
CA ALA A 410 2.59 -26.26 1.51
C ALA A 410 3.77 -25.90 0.60
N PHE A 411 3.53 -25.05 -0.42
CA PHE A 411 4.57 -24.50 -1.28
C PHE A 411 5.67 -23.82 -0.45
N LYS A 412 5.29 -22.87 0.43
CA LYS A 412 6.24 -22.15 1.29
C LYS A 412 7.08 -23.09 2.14
N LYS A 413 6.46 -24.12 2.72
CA LYS A 413 7.15 -25.11 3.56
C LYS A 413 8.18 -25.91 2.75
N LYS A 414 7.83 -26.35 1.53
CA LYS A 414 8.74 -27.08 0.64
C LYS A 414 9.90 -26.20 0.18
N PHE A 415 9.61 -24.96 -0.24
CA PHE A 415 10.63 -23.98 -0.61
C PHE A 415 11.59 -23.66 0.55
N ASP A 416 11.06 -23.41 1.75
CA ASP A 416 11.87 -23.18 2.95
C ASP A 416 12.75 -24.39 3.31
N ASP A 417 12.28 -25.61 3.05
CA ASP A 417 13.07 -26.83 3.28
C ASP A 417 14.25 -26.93 2.32
N VAL A 418 14.05 -26.65 1.03
CA VAL A 418 15.12 -26.57 0.02
C VAL A 418 16.16 -25.53 0.44
N MET A 419 15.71 -24.32 0.78
CA MET A 419 16.59 -23.23 1.19
C MET A 419 17.35 -23.55 2.47
N ARG A 420 16.69 -24.16 3.47
CA ARG A 420 17.33 -24.56 4.72
C ARG A 420 18.45 -25.57 4.44
N ARG A 421 18.18 -26.59 3.63
CA ARG A 421 19.16 -27.64 3.34
C ARG A 421 20.34 -27.14 2.52
N LEU A 422 20.09 -26.27 1.53
CA LEU A 422 21.14 -25.54 0.80
C LEU A 422 22.11 -24.82 1.74
N CYS A 423 21.59 -24.25 2.84
CA CYS A 423 22.40 -23.51 3.81
C CYS A 423 23.13 -24.39 4.84
N THR A 424 22.78 -25.67 4.96
CA THR A 424 23.33 -26.58 5.99
C THR A 424 24.24 -27.68 5.43
N ASP A 425 24.38 -27.77 4.11
CA ASP A 425 25.21 -28.78 3.44
C ASP A 425 26.71 -28.53 3.65
N PRO A 426 27.47 -29.49 4.22
CA PRO A 426 28.93 -29.38 4.38
C PRO A 426 29.69 -29.14 3.07
N ALA A 427 29.30 -29.76 1.94
CA ALA A 427 29.95 -29.58 0.65
C ALA A 427 29.74 -28.17 0.06
N ILE A 428 28.64 -27.52 0.40
CA ILE A 428 28.36 -26.11 0.06
C ILE A 428 29.02 -25.16 1.07
N ARG A 429 29.09 -25.56 2.35
CA ARG A 429 29.73 -24.82 3.44
C ARG A 429 31.24 -24.67 3.25
N ASP A 430 31.89 -25.69 2.71
CA ASP A 430 33.36 -25.76 2.55
C ASP A 430 33.86 -25.00 1.30
N ILE A 431 32.98 -24.64 0.37
CA ILE A 431 33.25 -23.65 -0.69
C ILE A 431 33.14 -22.26 -0.05
N GLN A 432 34.24 -21.83 0.58
CA GLN A 432 34.39 -20.61 1.39
C GLN A 432 33.35 -19.49 1.10
N GLY A 433 32.48 -19.24 2.08
CA GLY A 433 31.90 -17.91 2.27
C GLY A 433 30.47 -17.70 1.80
N LEU A 434 29.60 -18.70 1.91
CA LEU A 434 28.16 -18.50 1.82
C LEU A 434 27.50 -18.55 3.20
N PRO A 435 27.52 -17.45 3.97
CA PRO A 435 26.50 -17.30 4.98
C PRO A 435 25.18 -17.35 4.22
N ARG A 436 24.23 -18.19 4.65
CA ARG A 436 22.81 -18.20 4.23
C ARG A 436 22.31 -16.84 3.74
N ARG A 437 22.73 -15.79 4.43
CA ARG A 437 22.62 -14.35 4.16
C ARG A 437 23.02 -13.89 2.74
N ARG A 438 24.14 -14.30 2.15
CA ARG A 438 24.51 -13.94 0.76
C ARG A 438 23.62 -14.60 -0.28
N LEU A 439 23.37 -15.91 -0.13
CA LEU A 439 22.49 -16.66 -1.04
C LEU A 439 21.06 -16.11 -0.98
N GLN A 440 20.66 -15.67 0.19
CA GLN A 440 19.41 -14.98 0.49
C GLN A 440 19.37 -13.56 -0.09
N GLU A 441 20.40 -12.72 0.14
CA GLU A 441 20.59 -11.41 -0.48
C GLU A 441 20.55 -11.52 -2.02
N ASP A 442 21.16 -12.58 -2.57
CA ASP A 442 21.15 -12.91 -4.00
C ASP A 442 19.83 -13.44 -4.55
N PHE A 443 18.91 -13.91 -3.70
CA PHE A 443 17.53 -14.20 -4.10
C PHE A 443 16.65 -12.95 -3.98
N GLU A 444 17.07 -11.98 -3.18
CA GLU A 444 16.28 -10.83 -2.76
C GLU A 444 16.64 -9.54 -3.54
N ASP A 445 17.89 -9.39 -3.96
CA ASP A 445 18.34 -8.39 -4.95
C ASP A 445 17.74 -8.67 -6.35
N HIS A 446 17.03 -9.79 -6.48
CA HIS A 446 16.60 -10.43 -7.73
C HIS A 446 15.09 -10.35 -7.97
N THR A 447 14.32 -10.02 -6.93
CA THR A 447 12.94 -9.56 -7.07
C THR A 447 12.93 -8.04 -7.13
N GLY A 448 13.29 -7.45 -8.28
CA GLY A 448 13.10 -6.00 -8.53
C GLY A 448 11.64 -5.53 -8.38
N ARG A 449 10.69 -6.46 -8.18
CA ARG A 449 9.30 -6.22 -7.76
C ARG A 449 9.09 -6.06 -6.25
N ALA A 450 10.07 -6.36 -5.40
CA ALA A 450 9.92 -6.41 -3.94
C ALA A 450 9.49 -5.08 -3.31
N TRP A 451 9.61 -3.98 -4.02
CA TRP A 451 9.02 -2.74 -3.55
C TRP A 451 8.61 -1.85 -4.70
N PHE A 452 7.60 -1.02 -4.48
CA PHE A 452 7.17 0.02 -5.39
C PHE A 452 6.56 1.17 -4.61
N PHE A 453 6.49 2.33 -5.26
CA PHE A 453 5.83 3.49 -4.73
C PHE A 453 4.39 3.55 -5.20
N ARG A 454 3.49 4.07 -4.38
CA ARG A 454 2.16 4.48 -4.84
C ARG A 454 1.79 5.81 -4.23
N VAL A 455 1.07 6.63 -4.99
CA VAL A 455 0.56 7.91 -4.51
C VAL A 455 -0.93 7.81 -4.25
N TYR A 456 -1.33 8.28 -3.07
CA TYR A 456 -2.73 8.37 -2.64
C TYR A 456 -3.05 9.82 -2.28
N GLY A 457 -4.25 10.26 -2.64
CA GLY A 457 -4.74 11.61 -2.45
C GLY A 457 -5.95 11.66 -1.54
N GLY A 458 -6.39 12.87 -1.23
CA GLY A 458 -7.63 13.11 -0.48
C GLY A 458 -8.87 13.30 -1.36
N GLY A 459 -8.75 13.32 -2.69
CA GLY A 459 -9.88 13.48 -3.60
C GLY A 459 -10.62 12.16 -3.86
N PRO A 460 -11.84 12.22 -4.42
CA PRO A 460 -12.62 11.01 -4.72
C PRO A 460 -11.91 10.03 -5.64
N GLY A 461 -11.89 8.76 -5.22
CA GLY A 461 -11.18 7.67 -5.91
C GLY A 461 -9.67 7.67 -5.70
N GLU A 462 -9.12 8.64 -4.96
CA GLU A 462 -7.66 8.77 -4.77
C GLU A 462 -7.18 8.13 -3.46
N SER A 463 -8.07 7.90 -2.48
CA SER A 463 -7.66 7.35 -1.18
C SER A 463 -7.19 5.90 -1.30
N PHE A 464 -6.37 5.46 -0.35
CA PHE A 464 -5.93 4.06 -0.26
C PHE A 464 -7.13 3.12 -0.23
N HIS A 465 -8.13 3.42 0.61
CA HIS A 465 -9.31 2.59 0.74
C HIS A 465 -10.08 2.46 -0.58
N GLU A 466 -10.34 3.56 -1.29
CA GLU A 466 -11.09 3.52 -2.55
C GLU A 466 -10.32 2.74 -3.64
N GLN A 467 -9.03 2.99 -3.80
CA GLN A 467 -8.20 2.29 -4.80
C GLN A 467 -8.12 0.78 -4.51
N GLN A 468 -7.96 0.39 -3.24
CA GLN A 468 -7.88 -1.03 -2.87
C GLN A 468 -9.25 -1.71 -2.91
N SER A 469 -10.33 -1.02 -2.54
CA SER A 469 -11.70 -1.56 -2.66
C SER A 469 -12.08 -1.79 -4.12
N ALA A 470 -11.67 -0.90 -5.03
CA ALA A 470 -11.90 -1.05 -6.46
C ALA A 470 -11.05 -2.15 -7.13
N SER A 471 -10.00 -2.65 -6.45
CA SER A 471 -9.09 -3.66 -7.02
C SER A 471 -9.71 -5.05 -7.16
N GLY A 472 -10.78 -5.34 -6.41
CA GLY A 472 -11.36 -6.68 -6.31
C GLY A 472 -10.54 -7.65 -5.44
N TYR A 473 -9.43 -7.22 -4.84
CA TYR A 473 -8.62 -8.06 -3.95
C TYR A 473 -9.14 -8.12 -2.51
N PHE A 474 -10.11 -7.30 -2.13
CA PHE A 474 -10.61 -7.25 -0.75
C PHE A 474 -12.12 -7.34 -0.70
N ASN A 475 -12.63 -8.20 0.18
CA ASN A 475 -14.07 -8.33 0.43
C ASN A 475 -14.45 -7.55 1.68
N ASN A 476 -15.53 -6.78 1.61
CA ASN A 476 -16.01 -5.97 2.73
C ASN A 476 -14.86 -5.18 3.40
N PRO A 477 -14.12 -4.37 2.64
CA PRO A 477 -12.84 -3.82 3.08
C PRO A 477 -12.99 -2.88 4.28
N LEU A 478 -12.11 -3.05 5.28
CA LEU A 478 -11.92 -2.08 6.37
C LEU A 478 -10.48 -1.59 6.33
N THR A 479 -10.27 -0.30 6.09
CA THR A 479 -8.94 0.33 6.13
C THR A 479 -8.75 1.07 7.45
N VAL A 480 -7.58 0.91 8.06
CA VAL A 480 -7.19 1.61 9.28
C VAL A 480 -5.81 2.24 9.12
N ARG A 481 -5.56 3.31 9.88
CA ARG A 481 -4.22 3.84 10.11
C ARG A 481 -3.48 2.93 11.09
N VAL A 482 -2.24 2.58 10.78
CA VAL A 482 -1.36 1.82 11.65
C VAL A 482 -0.05 2.55 11.90
N ALA A 483 0.53 2.35 13.07
CA ALA A 483 1.82 2.89 13.47
C ALA A 483 2.63 1.83 14.22
N ARG A 484 3.85 2.20 14.62
CA ARG A 484 4.66 1.39 15.53
C ARG A 484 3.85 1.07 16.82
N PRO A 485 3.90 -0.18 17.31
CA PRO A 485 3.26 -0.59 18.57
C PRO A 485 3.58 0.31 19.77
#